data_AF-A0A8T9SFE2-F1
#
_entry.id   AF-A0A8T9SFE2-F1
#
_cell.length_a   1.000
_cell.length_b   1.000
_cell.length_c   1.000
_cell.angle_alpha   90.00
_cell.angle_beta   90.00
_cell.angle_gamma   90.00
#
_symmetry.space_group_name_H-M   'P 1'
#
loop_
_entity.id
_entity.type
_entity.pdbx_description
1 polymer ?
#
loop_
_entity_poly.entity_id
_entity_poly.type
_entity_poly.pdbx_seq_one_letter_code
_entity_poly.pdbx_strand_id
1 'polypeptide(L)'
;MATSLAPDALGPAVLATVRHGYQSSKSLADRALAQISAAEWLQCPAPGSNSAAVIVQHMAGNLRSRFTDFFTSDGEKPNRRRDQEFEEPTAVAAIAPLQGEWEAAWRVLFDLLDRLQPADLLRTVTIRGEAHTVLAALQRQLTHYAYHTGQLVQLAKGLRGEAFKSLSIPRGQSEQFNQQMTQQH
;
A
#
# COMPACT_ATOMS: atom_id res chain seq x y z
N MET A 1 8.94 18.67 -31.29
CA MET A 1 8.64 19.96 -30.63
C MET A 1 8.76 19.74 -29.14
N ALA A 2 9.67 20.43 -28.47
CA ALA A 2 9.80 20.34 -27.02
C ALA A 2 8.57 20.99 -26.40
N THR A 3 7.71 20.17 -25.76
CA THR A 3 6.58 20.65 -24.98
C THR A 3 7.14 21.54 -23.88
N SER A 4 6.90 22.85 -23.97
CA SER A 4 7.14 23.77 -22.87
C SER A 4 6.35 23.26 -21.67
N LEU A 5 7.04 22.65 -20.70
CA LEU A 5 6.45 22.32 -19.42
C LEU A 5 6.06 23.66 -18.78
N ALA A 6 4.77 23.85 -18.54
CA ALA A 6 4.29 25.00 -17.79
C ALA A 6 5.05 25.05 -16.45
N PRO A 7 5.58 26.21 -16.04
CA PRO A 7 6.52 26.33 -14.91
C PRO A 7 5.99 25.80 -13.57
N ASP A 8 4.69 25.53 -13.43
CA ASP A 8 4.03 25.01 -12.21
C ASP A 8 3.44 23.60 -12.32
N ALA A 9 3.69 22.85 -13.41
CA ALA A 9 3.07 21.53 -13.61
C ALA A 9 3.66 20.40 -12.73
N LEU A 10 4.86 20.60 -12.16
CA LEU A 10 5.59 19.55 -11.46
C LEU A 10 4.87 19.09 -10.18
N GLY A 11 4.44 20.02 -9.33
CA GLY A 11 3.80 19.68 -8.05
C GLY A 11 2.52 18.84 -8.20
N PRO A 12 1.56 19.26 -9.06
CA PRO A 12 0.41 18.43 -9.40
C PRO A 12 0.79 17.05 -9.97
N ALA A 13 1.79 16.99 -10.87
CA ALA A 13 2.24 15.73 -11.46
C ALA A 13 2.86 14.78 -10.43
N VAL A 14 3.62 15.31 -9.46
CA VAL A 14 4.17 14.53 -8.34
C VAL A 14 3.05 13.97 -7.47
N LEU A 15 2.08 14.79 -7.05
CA LEU A 15 0.95 14.33 -6.23
C LEU A 15 0.13 13.25 -6.96
N ALA A 16 -0.15 13.44 -8.26
CA ALA A 16 -0.85 12.45 -9.07
C ALA A 16 -0.07 11.13 -9.16
N THR A 17 1.25 11.20 -9.37
CA THR A 17 2.13 10.03 -9.44
C THR A 17 2.16 9.26 -8.11
N VAL A 18 2.31 9.96 -6.99
CA VAL A 18 2.31 9.36 -5.65
C VAL A 18 0.96 8.70 -5.36
N ARG A 19 -0.16 9.38 -5.64
CA ARG A 19 -1.51 8.82 -5.48
C ARG A 19 -1.69 7.55 -6.30
N HIS A 20 -1.28 7.57 -7.57
CA HIS A 20 -1.36 6.40 -8.44
C HIS A 20 -0.52 5.23 -7.90
N GLY A 21 0.68 5.49 -7.38
CA GLY A 21 1.53 4.48 -6.76
C GLY A 21 0.82 3.77 -5.60
N TYR A 22 0.25 4.54 -4.68
CA TYR A 22 -0.50 3.97 -3.54
C TYR A 22 -1.74 3.18 -3.96
N GLN A 23 -2.52 3.71 -4.91
CA GLN A 23 -3.68 3.02 -5.45
C GLN A 23 -3.28 1.69 -6.10
N SER A 24 -2.19 1.69 -6.85
CA SER A 24 -1.65 0.49 -7.50
C SER A 24 -1.18 -0.55 -6.47
N SER A 25 -0.45 -0.12 -5.43
CA SER A 25 -0.05 -1.02 -4.34
C SER A 25 -1.25 -1.62 -3.61
N LYS A 26 -2.24 -0.79 -3.20
CA LYS A 26 -3.45 -1.29 -2.55
C LYS A 26 -4.21 -2.27 -3.46
N SER A 27 -4.45 -1.90 -4.72
CA SER A 27 -5.17 -2.75 -5.68
C SER A 27 -4.48 -4.10 -5.89
N LEU A 28 -3.15 -4.13 -5.98
CA LEU A 28 -2.38 -5.37 -6.09
C LEU A 28 -2.54 -6.24 -4.83
N ALA A 29 -2.45 -5.64 -3.65
CA ALA A 29 -2.65 -6.34 -2.37
C ALA A 29 -4.07 -6.92 -2.28
N ASP A 30 -5.10 -6.11 -2.53
CA ASP A 30 -6.51 -6.52 -2.47
C ASP A 30 -6.79 -7.70 -3.42
N ARG A 31 -6.32 -7.60 -4.68
CA ARG A 31 -6.52 -8.65 -5.68
C ARG A 31 -5.72 -9.92 -5.39
N ALA A 32 -4.60 -9.84 -4.67
CA ALA A 32 -3.89 -11.02 -4.19
C ALA A 32 -4.64 -11.68 -3.03
N LEU A 33 -5.03 -10.89 -2.03
CA LEU A 33 -5.74 -11.34 -0.84
C LEU A 33 -7.11 -11.94 -1.15
N ALA A 34 -7.81 -11.43 -2.17
CA ALA A 34 -9.08 -11.96 -2.63
C ALA A 34 -9.00 -13.37 -3.24
N GLN A 35 -7.79 -13.87 -3.53
CA GLN A 35 -7.60 -15.21 -4.09
C GLN A 35 -7.36 -16.28 -3.02
N ILE A 36 -7.21 -15.92 -1.75
CA ILE A 36 -6.95 -16.84 -0.65
C ILE A 36 -8.07 -16.80 0.41
N SER A 37 -8.33 -17.93 1.05
CA SER A 37 -9.36 -18.07 2.09
C SER A 37 -8.93 -17.44 3.41
N ALA A 38 -9.89 -17.15 4.30
CA ALA A 38 -9.58 -16.61 5.62
C ALA A 38 -8.71 -17.55 6.49
N ALA A 39 -8.79 -18.87 6.29
CA ALA A 39 -7.86 -19.81 6.94
C ALA A 39 -6.43 -19.67 6.40
N GLU A 40 -6.28 -19.39 5.11
CA GLU A 40 -4.98 -19.17 4.48
C GLU A 40 -4.35 -17.83 4.82
N TRP A 41 -5.15 -16.82 5.19
CA TRP A 41 -4.61 -15.57 5.73
C TRP A 41 -3.76 -15.78 6.98
N LEU A 42 -4.05 -16.82 7.76
CA LEU A 42 -3.36 -17.21 8.99
C LEU A 42 -2.18 -18.14 8.75
N GLN A 43 -1.94 -18.57 7.49
CA GLN A 43 -0.84 -19.49 7.20
C GLN A 43 0.48 -18.72 7.12
N CYS A 44 1.45 -19.20 7.90
CA CYS A 44 2.81 -18.71 7.88
C CYS A 44 3.69 -19.64 7.02
N PRO A 45 4.43 -19.13 6.02
CA PRO A 45 5.15 -19.98 5.07
C PRO A 45 6.37 -20.70 5.68
N ALA A 46 6.92 -20.18 6.78
CA ALA A 46 8.05 -20.77 7.50
C ALA A 46 8.16 -20.17 8.91
N PRO A 47 8.80 -20.85 9.88
CA PRO A 47 9.12 -20.26 11.17
C PRO A 47 9.83 -18.91 11.02
N GLY A 48 9.37 -17.90 11.76
CA GLY A 48 9.92 -16.53 11.69
C GLY A 48 9.44 -15.69 10.49
N SER A 49 8.58 -16.23 9.63
CA SER A 49 7.88 -15.43 8.61
C SER A 49 6.59 -14.83 9.16
N ASN A 50 6.01 -13.89 8.40
CA ASN A 50 4.71 -13.32 8.72
C ASN A 50 3.64 -13.95 7.81
N SER A 51 2.46 -14.20 8.38
CA SER A 51 1.25 -14.51 7.61
C SER A 51 0.74 -13.28 6.85
N ALA A 52 -0.26 -13.47 5.98
CA ALA A 52 -0.92 -12.35 5.34
C ALA A 52 -1.67 -11.48 6.36
N ALA A 53 -2.26 -12.09 7.40
CA ALA A 53 -2.94 -11.38 8.47
C ALA A 53 -2.00 -10.45 9.23
N VAL A 54 -0.81 -10.92 9.62
CA VAL A 54 0.20 -10.08 10.28
C VAL A 54 0.66 -8.93 9.39
N ILE A 55 0.90 -9.17 8.10
CA ILE A 55 1.32 -8.10 7.18
C ILE A 55 0.23 -7.03 7.06
N VAL A 56 -1.03 -7.43 6.92
CA VAL A 56 -2.18 -6.51 6.85
C VAL A 56 -2.32 -5.72 8.15
N GLN A 57 -2.19 -6.37 9.30
CA GLN A 57 -2.24 -5.73 10.61
C GLN A 57 -1.14 -4.68 10.77
N HIS A 58 0.09 -5.04 10.42
CA HIS A 58 1.23 -4.13 10.42
C HIS A 58 1.02 -2.92 9.52
N MET A 59 0.60 -3.15 8.28
CA MET A 59 0.35 -2.06 7.34
C MET A 59 -0.79 -1.15 7.82
N ALA A 60 -1.87 -1.71 8.37
CA ALA A 60 -2.99 -0.92 8.89
C ALA A 60 -2.57 -0.05 10.09
N GLY A 61 -1.83 -0.62 11.05
CA GLY A 61 -1.26 0.13 12.16
C GLY A 61 -0.28 1.23 11.72
N ASN A 62 0.57 0.92 10.74
CA ASN A 62 1.49 1.89 10.14
C ASN A 62 0.74 3.03 9.44
N LEU A 63 -0.21 2.75 8.54
CA LEU A 63 -1.02 3.74 7.82
C LEU A 63 -1.70 4.71 8.80
N ARG A 64 -2.42 4.19 9.80
CA ARG A 64 -3.08 5.00 10.83
C ARG A 64 -2.07 5.89 11.55
N SER A 65 -0.94 5.32 11.94
CA SER A 65 0.08 6.07 12.68
C SER A 65 0.68 7.19 11.83
N ARG A 66 1.01 6.91 10.56
CA ARG A 66 1.73 7.86 9.71
C ARG A 66 0.85 8.99 9.23
N PHE A 67 -0.44 8.76 9.02
CA PHE A 67 -1.29 9.69 8.28
C PHE A 67 -2.45 10.32 9.08
N THR A 68 -2.84 9.77 10.23
CA THR A 68 -3.77 10.49 11.12
C THR A 68 -3.10 11.77 11.63
N ASP A 69 -3.82 12.90 11.64
CA ASP A 69 -3.32 14.18 12.14
C ASP A 69 -1.95 14.56 11.56
N PHE A 70 -1.78 14.30 10.25
CA PHE A 70 -0.50 14.31 9.52
C PHE A 70 0.35 15.57 9.70
N PHE A 71 -0.28 16.74 9.78
CA PHE A 71 0.40 18.03 9.94
C PHE A 71 0.53 18.50 11.38
N THR A 72 -0.15 17.86 12.33
CA THR A 72 -0.34 18.39 13.69
C THR A 72 0.24 17.49 14.77
N SER A 73 0.66 16.26 14.44
CA SER A 73 1.29 15.35 15.39
C SER A 73 2.29 14.42 14.71
N ASP A 74 3.20 13.87 15.50
CA ASP A 74 4.24 12.95 15.01
C ASP A 74 3.62 11.72 14.31
N GLY A 75 4.22 11.27 13.20
CA GLY A 75 3.78 10.09 12.46
C GLY A 75 3.97 8.77 13.21
N GLU A 76 4.64 8.74 14.36
CA GLU A 76 4.63 7.63 15.33
C GLU A 76 3.67 7.98 16.46
N LYS A 77 2.42 7.50 16.36
CA LYS A 77 1.40 7.85 17.35
C LYS A 77 1.66 7.14 18.68
N PRO A 78 1.46 7.80 19.83
CA PRO A 78 1.68 7.19 21.14
C PRO A 78 0.82 5.95 21.44
N ASN A 79 -0.34 5.86 20.77
CA ASN A 79 -1.24 4.72 20.87
C ASN A 79 -0.90 3.58 19.90
N ARG A 80 0.11 3.74 19.02
CA ARG A 80 0.58 2.63 18.19
C ARG A 80 1.29 1.61 19.08
N ARG A 81 0.93 0.34 18.89
CA ARG A 81 1.54 -0.80 19.57
C ARG A 81 2.20 -1.69 18.52
N ARG A 82 3.39 -1.28 18.07
CA ARG A 82 4.07 -1.92 16.93
C ARG A 82 4.26 -3.41 17.14
N ASP A 83 4.69 -3.85 18.32
CA ASP A 83 5.01 -5.26 18.54
C ASP A 83 3.74 -6.13 18.50
N GLN A 84 2.61 -5.60 18.98
CA GLN A 84 1.31 -6.25 18.86
C GLN A 84 0.87 -6.41 17.40
N GLU A 85 1.32 -5.53 16.49
CA GLU A 85 1.04 -5.69 15.06
C GLU A 85 1.61 -6.99 14.48
N PHE A 86 2.60 -7.60 15.14
CA PHE A 86 3.24 -8.86 14.73
C PHE A 86 2.76 -10.08 15.52
N GLU A 87 1.76 -9.93 16.39
CA GLU A 87 1.09 -11.05 17.03
C GLU A 87 0.11 -11.70 16.04
N GLU A 88 0.24 -13.01 15.83
CA GLU A 88 -0.58 -13.76 14.88
C GLU A 88 -2.03 -13.88 15.39
N PRO A 89 -3.04 -13.49 14.60
CA PRO A 89 -4.42 -13.77 14.95
C PRO A 89 -4.65 -15.29 15.04
N THR A 90 -5.29 -15.74 16.12
CA THR A 90 -5.42 -17.18 16.39
C THR A 90 -6.69 -17.82 15.84
N ALA A 91 -7.58 -17.03 15.23
CA ALA A 91 -8.88 -17.49 14.76
C ALA A 91 -9.31 -16.84 13.44
N VAL A 92 -9.95 -17.64 12.58
CA VAL A 92 -10.51 -17.20 11.29
C VAL A 92 -11.52 -16.05 11.45
N ALA A 93 -12.23 -16.01 12.58
CA ALA A 93 -13.18 -14.94 12.90
C ALA A 93 -12.52 -13.55 12.99
N ALA A 94 -11.20 -13.47 13.19
CA ALA A 94 -10.46 -12.20 13.22
C ALA A 94 -10.24 -11.58 11.83
N ILE A 95 -10.38 -12.36 10.75
CA ILE A 95 -10.04 -11.88 9.40
C ILE A 95 -11.02 -10.82 8.88
N ALA A 96 -12.32 -10.98 9.10
CA ALA A 96 -13.30 -9.99 8.62
C ALA A 96 -13.14 -8.61 9.30
N PRO A 97 -12.98 -8.51 10.64
CA PRO A 97 -12.59 -7.26 11.29
C PRO A 97 -11.29 -6.68 10.74
N LEU A 98 -10.27 -7.51 10.52
CA LEU A 98 -8.98 -7.08 9.99
C LEU A 98 -9.09 -6.51 8.56
N GLN A 99 -9.95 -7.07 7.71
CA GLN A 99 -10.28 -6.50 6.40
C GLN A 99 -10.96 -5.12 6.53
N GLY A 100 -11.85 -4.95 7.52
CA GLY A 100 -12.43 -3.65 7.83
C GLY A 100 -11.38 -2.62 8.27
N GLU A 101 -10.42 -3.03 9.11
CA GLU A 101 -9.31 -2.19 9.54
C GLU A 101 -8.38 -1.80 8.39
N TRP A 102 -8.11 -2.73 7.48
CA TRP A 102 -7.34 -2.50 6.27
C TRP A 102 -7.96 -1.38 5.41
N GLU A 103 -9.26 -1.46 5.13
CA GLU A 103 -9.98 -0.44 4.37
C GLU A 103 -10.03 0.91 5.11
N ALA A 104 -10.26 0.89 6.42
CA ALA A 104 -10.25 2.11 7.22
C ALA A 104 -8.87 2.80 7.20
N ALA A 105 -7.79 2.03 7.31
CA ALA A 105 -6.43 2.57 7.35
C ALA A 105 -6.00 3.19 6.02
N TRP A 106 -6.32 2.55 4.89
CA TRP A 106 -6.05 3.12 3.57
C TRP A 106 -6.82 4.41 3.30
N ARG A 107 -8.07 4.49 3.80
CA ARG A 107 -8.90 5.68 3.67
C ARG A 107 -8.26 6.90 4.34
N VAL A 108 -7.61 6.73 5.50
CA VAL A 108 -6.88 7.82 6.18
C VAL A 108 -5.84 8.45 5.24
N LEU A 109 -5.08 7.62 4.50
CA LEU A 109 -4.10 8.11 3.52
C LEU A 109 -4.78 8.78 2.32
N PHE A 110 -5.81 8.17 1.73
CA PHE A 110 -6.45 8.75 0.55
C PHE A 110 -7.16 10.07 0.84
N ASP A 111 -7.83 10.18 2.00
CA ASP A 111 -8.45 11.42 2.47
C ASP A 111 -7.42 12.54 2.71
N LEU A 112 -6.19 12.18 3.11
CA LEU A 112 -5.07 13.13 3.17
C LEU A 112 -4.66 13.55 1.75
N LEU A 113 -4.40 12.58 0.86
CA LEU A 113 -3.96 12.84 -0.50
C LEU A 113 -4.97 13.68 -1.31
N ASP A 114 -6.27 13.55 -1.02
CA ASP A 114 -7.33 14.35 -1.66
C ASP A 114 -7.35 15.82 -1.24
N ARG A 115 -6.70 16.15 -0.11
CA ARG A 115 -6.63 17.52 0.42
C ARG A 115 -5.28 18.19 0.17
N LEU A 116 -4.21 17.43 -0.07
CA LEU A 116 -2.87 17.97 -0.30
C LEU A 116 -2.82 18.88 -1.53
N GLN A 117 -2.11 19.99 -1.38
CA GLN A 117 -1.80 20.92 -2.46
C GLN A 117 -0.32 20.86 -2.83
N PRO A 118 0.07 21.25 -4.05
CA PRO A 118 1.48 21.32 -4.45
C PRO A 118 2.39 22.08 -3.46
N ALA A 119 1.89 23.17 -2.88
CA ALA A 119 2.60 23.96 -1.89
C ALA A 119 2.90 23.20 -0.59
N ASP A 120 2.17 22.12 -0.30
CA ASP A 120 2.40 21.31 0.89
C ASP A 120 3.60 20.37 0.78
N LEU A 121 4.05 20.05 -0.44
CA LEU A 121 5.06 19.01 -0.69
C LEU A 121 6.38 19.24 0.07
N LEU A 122 6.73 20.50 0.31
CA LEU A 122 7.95 20.90 1.02
C LEU A 122 7.72 21.25 2.49
N ARG A 123 6.46 21.21 2.98
CA ARG A 123 6.18 21.42 4.40
C ARG A 123 6.81 20.32 5.24
N THR A 124 7.26 20.70 6.43
CA THR A 124 7.83 19.76 7.39
C THR A 124 6.72 19.02 8.13
N VAL A 125 6.90 17.70 8.24
CA VAL A 125 6.18 16.80 9.14
C VAL A 125 7.21 16.03 9.97
N THR A 126 6.80 15.51 11.12
CA THR A 126 7.70 14.76 12.01
C THR A 126 7.32 13.29 12.02
N ILE A 127 8.31 12.40 11.94
CA ILE A 127 8.13 10.96 12.10
C ILE A 127 9.21 10.46 13.06
N ARG A 128 8.81 9.94 14.22
CA ARG A 128 9.73 9.49 15.27
C ARG A 128 10.69 10.58 15.74
N GLY A 129 10.20 11.81 15.86
CA GLY A 129 10.99 12.98 16.24
C GLY A 129 11.87 13.55 15.11
N GLU A 130 11.95 12.89 13.95
CA GLU A 130 12.75 13.35 12.82
C GLU A 130 11.91 14.18 11.85
N ALA A 131 12.47 15.31 11.40
CA ALA A 131 11.85 16.18 10.43
C ALA A 131 11.98 15.62 9.01
N HIS A 132 10.87 15.61 8.27
CA HIS A 132 10.81 15.23 6.86
C HIS A 132 9.95 16.23 6.08
N THR A 133 10.21 16.38 4.79
CA THR A 133 9.21 17.00 3.90
C THR A 133 8.02 16.07 3.72
N VAL A 134 6.84 16.61 3.41
CA VAL A 134 5.67 15.80 3.01
C VAL A 134 6.02 14.84 1.89
N LEU A 135 6.74 15.31 0.86
CA LEU A 135 7.18 14.46 -0.24
C LEU A 135 8.04 13.29 0.23
N ALA A 136 9.02 13.53 1.11
CA ALA A 136 9.86 12.47 1.65
C ALA A 136 9.08 11.48 2.51
N ALA A 137 8.14 11.96 3.33
CA ALA A 137 7.28 11.12 4.15
C ALA A 137 6.39 10.20 3.30
N LEU A 138 5.76 10.75 2.25
CA LEU A 138 4.96 9.98 1.29
C LEU A 138 5.83 8.94 0.56
N GLN A 139 6.93 9.37 -0.06
CA GLN A 139 7.80 8.46 -0.80
C GLN A 139 8.32 7.30 0.04
N ARG A 140 8.70 7.57 1.30
CA ARG A 140 9.11 6.53 2.25
C ARG A 140 8.02 5.49 2.48
N GLN A 141 6.78 5.92 2.69
CA GLN A 141 5.67 4.99 2.90
C GLN A 141 5.26 4.27 1.63
N LEU A 142 5.35 4.91 0.45
CA LEU A 142 5.07 4.25 -0.82
C LEU A 142 5.99 3.05 -1.04
N THR A 143 7.30 3.22 -0.84
CA THR A 143 8.27 2.11 -0.94
C THR A 143 8.00 1.01 0.09
N HIS A 144 7.68 1.39 1.32
CA HIS A 144 7.34 0.44 2.39
C HIS A 144 6.09 -0.39 2.07
N TYR A 145 5.03 0.25 1.56
CA TYR A 145 3.80 -0.46 1.19
C TYR A 145 3.96 -1.30 -0.07
N ALA A 146 4.76 -0.84 -1.05
CA ALA A 146 5.09 -1.65 -2.21
C ALA A 146 5.85 -2.94 -1.81
N TYR A 147 6.77 -2.86 -0.84
CA TYR A 147 7.48 -4.01 -0.30
C TYR A 147 6.51 -5.03 0.31
N HIS A 148 5.63 -4.61 1.23
CA HIS A 148 4.67 -5.51 1.87
C HIS A 148 3.59 -6.02 0.90
N THR A 149 3.18 -5.20 -0.08
CA THR A 149 2.30 -5.65 -1.17
C THR A 149 2.96 -6.80 -1.94
N GLY A 150 4.25 -6.70 -2.25
CA GLY A 150 5.01 -7.78 -2.90
C GLY A 150 5.01 -9.07 -2.07
N GLN A 151 5.15 -8.97 -0.75
CA GLN A 151 5.07 -10.12 0.16
C GLN A 151 3.67 -10.77 0.11
N LEU A 152 2.59 -9.98 0.19
CA LEU A 152 1.21 -10.48 0.10
C LEU A 152 0.95 -11.19 -1.24
N VAL A 153 1.40 -10.59 -2.35
CA VAL A 153 1.31 -11.19 -3.67
C VAL A 153 2.04 -12.53 -3.72
N GLN A 154 3.23 -12.63 -3.11
CA GLN A 154 3.99 -13.87 -3.12
C GLN A 154 3.39 -14.94 -2.22
N LEU A 155 2.84 -14.58 -1.06
CA LEU A 155 2.08 -15.51 -0.22
C LEU A 155 0.89 -16.10 -0.98
N ALA A 156 0.07 -15.23 -1.59
CA ALA A 156 -1.07 -15.68 -2.38
C ALA A 156 -0.66 -16.57 -3.57
N LYS A 157 0.41 -16.21 -4.28
CA LYS A 157 0.98 -17.06 -5.35
C LYS A 157 1.43 -18.41 -4.84
N GLY A 158 2.14 -18.45 -3.71
CA GLY A 158 2.61 -19.71 -3.11
C GLY A 158 1.46 -20.64 -2.73
N LEU A 159 0.39 -20.07 -2.16
CA LEU A 159 -0.80 -20.82 -1.75
C LEU A 159 -1.66 -21.31 -2.93
N ARG A 160 -1.70 -20.53 -4.02
CA ARG A 160 -2.52 -20.86 -5.20
C ARG A 160 -1.79 -21.68 -6.25
N GLY A 161 -0.46 -21.59 -6.32
CA GLY A 161 0.32 -22.26 -7.35
C GLY A 161 -0.18 -21.93 -8.76
N GLU A 162 -0.46 -22.97 -9.54
CA GLU A 162 -0.99 -22.84 -10.91
C GLU A 162 -2.39 -22.21 -10.98
N ALA A 163 -3.15 -22.27 -9.89
CA ALA A 163 -4.48 -21.65 -9.82
C ALA A 163 -4.43 -20.13 -9.59
N PHE A 164 -3.25 -19.53 -9.43
CA PHE A 164 -3.11 -18.09 -9.23
C PHE A 164 -3.51 -17.31 -10.49
N LYS A 165 -4.51 -16.44 -10.37
CA LYS A 165 -4.93 -15.54 -11.45
C LYS A 165 -3.96 -14.37 -11.51
N SER A 166 -3.28 -14.23 -12.66
CA SER A 166 -2.30 -13.16 -12.88
C SER A 166 -2.88 -11.79 -12.57
N LEU A 167 -2.10 -10.96 -11.86
CA LEU A 167 -2.48 -9.59 -11.51
C LEU A 167 -2.09 -8.58 -12.61
N SER A 168 -1.30 -9.02 -13.59
CA SER A 168 -0.87 -8.29 -14.77
C SER A 168 -1.03 -9.18 -16.01
N ILE A 169 -0.30 -8.90 -17.08
CA ILE A 169 -0.20 -9.75 -18.25
C ILE A 169 0.27 -11.16 -17.85
N PRO A 170 -0.51 -12.22 -18.14
CA PRO A 170 -0.08 -13.60 -17.89
C PRO A 170 1.21 -13.96 -18.65
N ARG A 171 1.99 -14.90 -18.10
CA ARG A 171 3.21 -15.39 -18.76
C ARG A 171 2.89 -15.88 -20.17
N GLY A 172 3.67 -15.44 -21.16
CA GLY A 172 3.48 -15.79 -22.57
C GLY A 172 2.41 -14.98 -23.32
N GLN A 173 1.73 -14.03 -22.68
CA GLN A 173 0.63 -13.27 -23.31
C GLN A 173 0.97 -11.80 -23.62
N SER A 174 2.22 -11.37 -23.44
CA SER A 174 2.62 -9.97 -23.62
C SER A 174 2.43 -9.45 -25.05
N GLU A 175 2.75 -10.25 -26.06
CA GLU A 175 2.59 -9.83 -27.46
C GLU A 175 1.12 -9.62 -27.82
N GLN A 176 0.25 -10.55 -27.41
CA GLN A 176 -1.19 -10.44 -27.64
C GLN A 176 -1.79 -9.22 -26.92
N PHE A 177 -1.38 -8.98 -25.67
CA PHE A 177 -1.82 -7.80 -24.91
C PHE A 177 -1.39 -6.49 -25.60
N ASN A 178 -0.13 -6.40 -26.04
CA ASN A 178 0.38 -5.20 -26.71
C ASN A 178 -0.36 -4.92 -28.02
N GLN A 179 -0.67 -5.96 -28.81
CA GLN A 179 -1.46 -5.82 -30.04
C GLN A 179 -2.86 -5.25 -29.76
N GLN A 180 -3.53 -5.70 -28.70
CA GLN A 180 -4.84 -5.17 -28.30
C GLN A 180 -4.77 -3.70 -27.90
N MET A 181 -3.73 -3.29 -27.17
CA MET A 181 -3.56 -1.89 -26.74
C MET A 181 -3.26 -0.93 -27.91
N THR A 182 -2.55 -1.41 -28.94
CA THR A 182 -2.27 -0.62 -30.15
C THR A 182 -3.51 -0.46 -31.04
N GLN A 183 -4.45 -1.41 -31.02
CA GLN A 183 -5.70 -1.34 -31.79
C GLN A 183 -6.78 -0.46 -31.15
N GLN A 184 -6.63 -0.08 -29.89
CA GLN A 184 -7.58 0.76 -29.15
C GLN A 184 -7.27 2.28 -29.23
N HIS A 185 -6.17 2.65 -29.88
CA HIS A 185 -5.78 4.04 -30.15
C HIS A 185 -5.72 4.28 -31.66
#